data_AF-A0A848F3D9-F1
#
_entry.id   AF-A0A848F3D9-F1
#
_cell.length_a   1.000
_cell.length_b   1.000
_cell.length_c   1.000
_cell.angle_alpha   90.00
_cell.angle_beta   90.00
_cell.angle_gamma   90.00
#
_symmetry.space_group_name_H-M   'P 1'
#
loop_
_entity.id
_entity.type
_entity.pdbx_description
1 polymer ?
#
loop_
_entity_poly.entity_id
_entity_poly.type
_entity_poly.pdbx_seq_one_letter_code
_entity_poly.pdbx_strand_id
1 'polypeptide(L)'
;MAKIIHSMIRVLDLQKSMDFYADVLGLRESHRLDFPDFTLVYLRNDENDFELELTLNKGREEPYTHGTGYGHIAVAVADVAAEHARLVAAGREPAPVKEFKRGDELLARFFFIQDPDGYKIEVLERHGHYQ
;
A
#
# COMPACT_ATOMS: atom_id res chain seq x y z
N MET A 1 4.70 26.03 7.20
CA MET A 1 5.36 25.02 6.34
C MET A 1 4.34 23.94 5.99
N ALA A 2 4.45 23.28 4.85
CA ALA A 2 3.50 22.23 4.42
C ALA A 2 3.79 20.88 5.10
N LYS A 3 2.75 20.11 5.44
CA LYS A 3 2.82 18.70 5.91
C LYS A 3 2.15 17.81 4.86
N ILE A 4 2.80 16.73 4.45
CA ILE A 4 2.18 15.71 3.60
C ILE A 4 1.30 14.83 4.49
N ILE A 5 0.04 14.64 4.10
CA ILE A 5 -0.97 13.99 4.95
C ILE A 5 -1.62 12.77 4.32
N HIS A 6 -1.65 12.66 2.99
CA HIS A 6 -2.18 11.48 2.32
C HIS A 6 -1.59 11.28 0.93
N SER A 7 -1.74 10.07 0.41
CA SER A 7 -1.64 9.75 -1.02
C SER A 7 -2.97 9.15 -1.45
N MET A 8 -3.43 9.54 -2.63
CA MET A 8 -4.70 9.11 -3.17
C MET A 8 -4.49 8.17 -4.37
N ILE A 9 -5.26 7.09 -4.40
CA ILE A 9 -5.36 6.16 -5.52
C ILE A 9 -6.83 5.94 -5.91
N ARG A 10 -7.07 5.55 -7.16
CA ARG A 10 -8.42 5.23 -7.64
C ARG A 10 -8.60 3.73 -7.64
N VAL A 11 -9.72 3.26 -7.10
CA VAL A 11 -10.03 1.83 -7.03
C VAL A 11 -11.33 1.54 -7.78
N LEU A 12 -11.43 0.36 -8.37
CA LEU A 12 -12.63 -0.08 -9.07
C LEU A 12 -13.65 -0.74 -8.12
N ASP A 13 -13.15 -1.43 -7.09
CA ASP A 13 -13.96 -2.07 -6.05
C ASP A 13 -13.46 -1.63 -4.67
N LEU A 14 -14.25 -0.80 -4.00
CA LEU A 14 -13.89 -0.21 -2.73
C LEU A 14 -13.75 -1.25 -1.62
N GLN A 15 -14.66 -2.23 -1.55
CA GLN A 15 -14.63 -3.24 -0.48
C GLN A 15 -13.42 -4.16 -0.66
N LYS A 16 -13.18 -4.63 -1.89
CA LYS A 16 -12.03 -5.48 -2.19
C LYS A 16 -10.70 -4.81 -1.84
N SER A 17 -10.59 -3.50 -2.10
CA SER A 17 -9.39 -2.73 -1.75
C SER A 17 -9.28 -2.50 -0.24
N MET A 18 -10.38 -2.17 0.44
CA MET A 18 -10.37 -2.05 1.91
C MET A 18 -9.96 -3.35 2.60
N ASP A 19 -10.49 -4.49 2.17
CA ASP A 19 -10.14 -5.81 2.72
C ASP A 19 -8.66 -6.14 2.47
N PHE A 20 -8.15 -5.83 1.27
CA PHE A 20 -6.74 -5.98 0.96
C PHE A 20 -5.86 -5.16 1.90
N TYR A 21 -6.13 -3.86 2.05
CA TYR A 21 -5.31 -2.97 2.87
C TYR A 21 -5.42 -3.29 4.37
N ALA A 22 -6.57 -3.80 4.83
CA ALA A 22 -6.74 -4.29 6.19
C ALA A 22 -5.91 -5.57 6.44
N ASP A 23 -5.93 -6.53 5.52
CA ASP A 23 -5.21 -7.80 5.68
C ASP A 23 -3.69 -7.66 5.51
N VAL A 24 -3.27 -6.85 4.53
CA VAL A 24 -1.87 -6.71 4.13
C VAL A 24 -1.15 -5.71 5.04
N LEU A 25 -1.78 -4.57 5.34
CA LEU A 25 -1.11 -3.47 6.04
C LEU A 25 -1.76 -3.10 7.38
N GLY A 26 -2.86 -3.76 7.76
CA GLY A 26 -3.61 -3.41 8.97
C GLY A 26 -4.32 -2.05 8.89
N LEU A 27 -4.40 -1.43 7.71
CA LEU A 27 -5.05 -0.13 7.53
C LEU A 27 -6.56 -0.29 7.53
N ARG A 28 -7.25 0.58 8.27
CA ARG A 28 -8.72 0.58 8.38
C ARG A 28 -9.25 1.98 8.16
N GLU A 29 -10.54 2.06 7.84
CA GLU A 29 -11.24 3.32 7.61
C GLU A 29 -11.14 4.25 8.83
N SER A 30 -10.53 5.42 8.62
CA SER A 30 -10.53 6.54 9.57
C SER A 30 -11.62 7.56 9.24
N HIS A 31 -11.93 7.72 7.97
CA HIS A 31 -12.88 8.72 7.49
C HIS A 31 -13.48 8.32 6.14
N ARG A 32 -14.71 8.78 5.88
CA ARG A 32 -15.42 8.55 4.62
C ARG A 32 -16.27 9.74 4.25
N LEU A 33 -16.23 10.09 2.97
CA LEU A 33 -17.10 11.09 2.35
C LEU A 33 -17.80 10.44 1.15
N ASP A 34 -19.13 10.46 1.15
CA ASP A 34 -19.93 9.88 0.07
C ASP A 34 -20.69 10.96 -0.69
N PHE A 35 -20.48 11.00 -2.01
CA PHE A 35 -21.09 11.96 -2.93
C PHE A 35 -21.90 11.20 -4.00
N PRO A 36 -22.80 11.86 -4.75
CA PRO A 36 -23.59 11.18 -5.78
C PRO A 36 -22.76 10.42 -6.82
N ASP A 37 -21.61 10.96 -7.22
CA ASP A 37 -20.80 10.41 -8.33
C ASP A 37 -19.53 9.67 -7.86
N PHE A 38 -19.09 9.87 -6.62
CA PHE A 38 -17.87 9.24 -6.09
C PHE A 38 -17.89 9.09 -4.57
N THR A 39 -17.03 8.21 -4.06
CA THR A 39 -16.82 7.98 -2.62
C THR A 39 -15.33 8.10 -2.34
N LEU A 40 -14.99 8.79 -1.24
CA LEU A 40 -13.63 8.87 -0.70
C LEU A 40 -13.59 8.09 0.62
N VAL A 41 -12.59 7.21 0.77
CA VAL A 41 -12.33 6.48 2.01
C VAL A 41 -10.87 6.65 2.38
N TYR A 42 -10.62 7.13 3.59
CA TYR A 42 -9.28 7.31 4.14
C TYR A 42 -8.94 6.13 5.03
N LEU A 43 -7.79 5.51 4.78
CA LEU A 43 -7.30 4.36 5.53
C LEU A 43 -6.03 4.72 6.31
N ARG A 44 -5.98 4.32 7.59
CA ARG A 44 -4.77 4.41 8.43
C ARG A 44 -4.75 3.33 9.51
N ASN A 45 -3.65 3.27 10.26
CA ASN A 45 -3.54 2.52 11.51
C ASN A 45 -2.94 3.44 12.60
N ASP A 46 -2.74 2.92 13.81
CA ASP A 46 -2.25 3.72 14.94
C ASP A 46 -0.78 4.16 14.81
N GLU A 47 -0.02 3.56 13.89
CA GLU A 47 1.37 3.96 13.61
C GLU A 47 1.47 5.13 12.62
N ASN A 48 0.38 5.41 11.88
CA ASN A 48 0.41 6.29 10.72
C ASN A 48 -0.43 7.56 10.92
N ASP A 49 0.26 8.70 10.98
CA ASP A 49 -0.32 10.05 10.82
C ASP A 49 -0.79 10.33 9.38
N PHE A 50 -0.25 9.56 8.42
CA PHE A 50 -0.51 9.65 6.99
C PHE A 50 -1.61 8.68 6.56
N GLU A 51 -2.45 9.09 5.62
CA GLU A 51 -3.59 8.30 5.14
C GLU A 51 -3.40 7.81 3.70
N LEU A 52 -3.84 6.59 3.43
CA LEU A 52 -4.10 6.14 2.07
C LEU A 52 -5.55 6.46 1.72
N GLU A 53 -5.76 7.37 0.77
CA GLU A 53 -7.09 7.72 0.27
C GLU A 53 -7.45 6.82 -0.92
N LEU A 54 -8.57 6.11 -0.79
CA LEU A 54 -9.19 5.36 -1.88
C LEU A 54 -10.33 6.21 -2.46
N THR A 55 -10.31 6.45 -3.77
CA THR A 55 -11.44 7.04 -4.48
C THR A 55 -12.12 6.02 -5.39
N LEU A 56 -13.39 5.80 -5.14
CA LEU A 56 -14.29 5.06 -6.02
C LEU A 56 -15.09 6.05 -6.85
N ASN A 57 -14.99 6.00 -8.19
CA ASN A 57 -15.90 6.72 -9.08
C ASN A 57 -17.08 5.80 -9.41
N LYS A 58 -18.30 6.20 -9.05
CA LYS A 58 -19.52 5.39 -9.20
C LYS A 58 -19.86 5.22 -10.68
N GLY A 59 -20.19 3.99 -11.08
CA GLY A 59 -20.50 3.65 -12.47
C GLY A 59 -19.28 3.48 -13.37
N ARG A 60 -18.05 3.62 -12.85
CA ARG A 60 -16.85 3.22 -13.59
C ARG A 60 -16.75 1.71 -13.62
N GLU A 61 -16.60 1.13 -14.82
CA GLU A 61 -16.40 -0.31 -15.00
C GLU A 61 -15.01 -0.65 -15.55
N GLU A 62 -14.36 0.29 -16.26
CA GLU A 62 -13.06 0.05 -16.85
C GLU A 62 -11.93 0.25 -15.81
N PRO A 63 -10.96 -0.69 -15.72
CA PRO A 63 -9.79 -0.52 -14.87
C PRO A 63 -9.02 0.77 -15.15
N TYR A 64 -8.37 1.32 -14.12
CA TYR A 64 -7.44 2.43 -14.28
C TYR A 64 -6.10 1.94 -14.84
N THR A 65 -5.38 2.85 -15.49
CA THR A 65 -3.96 2.63 -15.86
C THR A 65 -3.07 3.48 -14.96
N HIS A 66 -1.96 2.90 -14.52
CA HIS A 66 -0.93 3.61 -13.75
C HIS A 66 0.04 4.39 -14.64
N GLY A 67 -0.06 4.22 -15.96
CA GLY A 67 0.94 4.70 -16.91
C GLY A 67 2.33 4.16 -16.59
N THR A 68 3.36 4.92 -16.92
CA THR A 68 4.77 4.61 -16.64
C THR A 68 5.40 5.51 -15.58
N GLY A 69 4.61 6.43 -15.00
CA GLY A 69 5.09 7.43 -14.05
C GLY A 69 4.85 7.08 -12.57
N TYR A 70 3.85 6.25 -12.26
CA TYR A 70 3.61 5.82 -10.88
C TYR A 70 4.61 4.74 -10.45
N GLY A 71 5.29 4.97 -9.33
CA GLY A 71 6.25 4.03 -8.73
C GLY A 71 5.59 3.06 -7.76
N HIS A 72 5.32 3.54 -6.54
CA HIS A 72 4.71 2.80 -5.43
C HIS A 72 4.47 3.75 -4.24
N ILE A 73 3.73 3.27 -3.24
CA ILE A 73 3.86 3.72 -1.86
C ILE A 73 4.74 2.73 -1.09
N ALA A 74 5.53 3.22 -0.14
CA ALA A 74 6.43 2.40 0.67
C ALA A 74 5.98 2.36 2.13
N VAL A 75 6.15 1.21 2.78
CA VAL A 75 5.90 0.99 4.21
C VAL A 75 7.07 0.24 4.84
N ALA A 76 7.28 0.42 6.15
CA ALA A 76 8.35 -0.23 6.89
C ALA A 76 7.80 -1.22 7.92
N VAL A 77 8.37 -2.43 7.97
CA VAL A 77 8.06 -3.50 8.92
C VAL A 77 9.30 -3.93 9.68
N ALA A 78 9.13 -4.54 10.85
CA ALA A 78 10.26 -4.95 11.68
C ALA A 78 11.09 -6.09 11.06
N ASP A 79 10.43 -7.03 10.37
CA ASP A 79 11.06 -8.20 9.74
C ASP A 79 10.33 -8.52 8.43
N VAL A 80 11.04 -8.37 7.31
CA VAL A 80 10.46 -8.58 5.97
C VAL A 80 10.23 -10.06 5.67
N ALA A 81 11.07 -10.96 6.17
CA ALA A 81 10.93 -12.38 5.93
C ALA A 81 9.70 -12.94 6.66
N ALA A 82 9.50 -12.54 7.91
CA ALA A 82 8.33 -12.90 8.69
C ALA A 82 7.04 -12.35 8.06
N GLU A 83 7.05 -11.08 7.64
CA GLU A 83 5.88 -10.47 7.01
C GLU A 83 5.55 -11.10 5.65
N HIS A 84 6.56 -11.37 4.82
CA HIS A 84 6.36 -12.11 3.57
C HIS A 84 5.73 -13.49 3.82
N ALA A 85 6.23 -14.25 4.80
CA ALA A 85 5.68 -15.55 5.15
C ALA A 85 4.23 -15.47 5.64
N ARG A 86 3.89 -14.45 6.45
CA ARG A 86 2.51 -14.17 6.89
C ARG A 86 1.58 -13.95 5.71
N LEU A 87 2.00 -13.13 4.75
CA LEU A 87 1.20 -12.80 3.56
C LEU A 87 0.98 -14.03 2.66
N VAL A 88 2.03 -14.83 2.42
CA VAL A 88 1.91 -16.09 1.66
C VAL A 88 0.96 -17.07 2.36
N ALA A 89 1.06 -17.22 3.69
CA ALA A 89 0.17 -18.08 4.46
C ALA A 89 -1.30 -17.60 4.43
N ALA A 90 -1.52 -16.29 4.26
CA ALA A 90 -2.84 -15.69 4.08
C ALA A 90 -3.35 -15.78 2.62
N GLY A 91 -2.65 -16.48 1.73
CA GLY A 91 -3.05 -16.65 0.33
C GLY A 91 -2.80 -15.41 -0.54
N ARG A 92 -1.95 -14.48 -0.09
CA ARG A 92 -1.50 -13.35 -0.90
C ARG A 92 -0.27 -13.73 -1.72
N GLU A 93 0.01 -12.96 -2.76
CA GLU A 93 1.09 -13.22 -3.72
C GLU A 93 2.15 -12.10 -3.71
N PRO A 94 2.87 -11.87 -2.59
CA PRO A 94 4.01 -10.96 -2.60
C PRO A 94 5.11 -11.46 -3.55
N ALA A 95 5.80 -10.54 -4.20
CA ALA A 95 6.98 -10.85 -4.98
C ALA A 95 8.11 -11.37 -4.07
N PRO A 96 9.10 -12.11 -4.61
CA PRO A 96 10.22 -12.59 -3.80
C PRO A 96 10.95 -11.46 -3.08
N VAL A 97 11.36 -11.73 -1.84
CA VAL A 97 12.22 -10.84 -1.06
C VAL A 97 13.53 -10.57 -1.80
N LYS A 98 13.94 -9.31 -1.82
CA LYS A 98 15.17 -8.83 -2.44
C LYS A 98 16.02 -8.10 -1.40
N GLU A 99 17.33 -8.15 -1.62
CA GLU A 99 18.29 -7.33 -0.90
C GLU A 99 18.89 -6.31 -1.87
N PHE A 100 18.87 -5.03 -1.47
CA PHE A 100 19.57 -3.96 -2.17
C PHE A 100 20.89 -3.69 -1.44
N LYS A 101 22.01 -3.87 -2.16
CA LYS A 101 23.36 -3.75 -1.60
C LYS A 101 24.20 -2.80 -2.42
N ARG A 102 25.14 -2.14 -1.74
CA ARG A 102 26.25 -1.40 -2.36
C ARG A 102 27.56 -2.06 -1.95
N GLY A 103 28.09 -2.93 -2.82
CA GLY A 103 29.15 -3.87 -2.43
C GLY A 103 28.60 -4.86 -1.40
N ASP A 104 29.29 -4.98 -0.26
CA ASP A 104 28.87 -5.85 0.84
C ASP A 104 27.90 -5.17 1.83
N GLU A 105 27.70 -3.86 1.71
CA GLU A 105 26.79 -3.09 2.57
C GLU A 105 25.33 -3.34 2.18
N LEU A 106 24.54 -3.88 3.12
CA LEU A 106 23.09 -3.99 2.99
C LEU A 106 22.46 -2.61 3.16
N LEU A 107 21.81 -2.10 2.11
CA LEU A 107 21.07 -0.84 2.16
C LEU A 107 19.61 -1.07 2.56
N ALA A 108 18.98 -2.09 1.98
CA ALA A 108 17.58 -2.44 2.26
C ALA A 108 17.30 -3.92 2.00
N ARG A 109 16.33 -4.47 2.72
CA ARG A 109 15.64 -5.72 2.38
C ARG A 109 14.16 -5.41 2.18
N PHE A 110 13.57 -5.89 1.10
CA PHE A 110 12.20 -5.54 0.74
C PHE A 110 11.54 -6.58 -0.16
N PHE A 111 10.21 -6.50 -0.27
CA PHE A 111 9.47 -7.09 -1.37
C PHE A 111 8.40 -6.12 -1.90
N PHE A 112 7.82 -6.45 -3.05
CA PHE A 112 6.65 -5.75 -3.57
C PHE A 112 5.41 -6.62 -3.45
N ILE A 113 4.26 -5.99 -3.19
CA ILE A 113 2.94 -6.60 -3.36
C ILE A 113 2.07 -5.64 -4.18
N GLN A 114 1.18 -6.18 -5.00
CA GLN A 114 0.22 -5.38 -5.77
C GLN A 114 -1.16 -5.48 -5.13
N ASP A 115 -1.84 -4.34 -5.05
CA ASP A 115 -3.24 -4.30 -4.64
C ASP A 115 -4.17 -4.82 -5.76
N PRO A 116 -5.49 -4.93 -5.50
CA PRO A 116 -6.45 -5.45 -6.47
C PRO A 116 -6.52 -4.69 -7.81
N ASP A 117 -6.14 -3.41 -7.82
CA ASP A 117 -6.16 -2.54 -8.99
C ASP A 117 -4.77 -2.47 -9.68
N GLY A 118 -3.73 -3.04 -9.06
CA GLY A 118 -2.37 -3.14 -9.59
C GLY A 118 -1.39 -2.07 -9.08
N TYR A 119 -1.77 -1.29 -8.07
CA TYR A 119 -0.86 -0.37 -7.41
C TYR A 119 0.19 -1.16 -6.64
N LYS A 120 1.46 -0.82 -6.83
CA LYS A 120 2.58 -1.44 -6.13
C LYS A 120 2.76 -0.83 -4.75
N ILE A 121 2.94 -1.69 -3.75
CA ILE A 121 3.39 -1.35 -2.41
C ILE A 121 4.77 -1.96 -2.20
N GLU A 122 5.74 -1.14 -1.81
CA GLU A 122 7.07 -1.59 -1.37
C GLU A 122 7.05 -1.82 0.15
N VAL A 123 7.34 -3.04 0.60
CA VAL A 123 7.43 -3.38 2.01
C VAL A 123 8.90 -3.55 2.37
N LEU A 124 9.42 -2.62 3.17
CA LEU A 124 10.83 -2.52 3.56
C LEU A 124 11.03 -2.98 5.00
N GLU A 125 12.19 -3.58 5.26
CA GLU A 125 12.63 -3.87 6.62
C GLU A 125 13.15 -2.58 7.25
N ARG A 126 12.78 -2.33 8.51
CA ARG A 126 13.31 -1.20 9.28
C ARG A 126 14.83 -1.34 9.42
N HIS A 127 15.57 -0.59 8.61
CA HIS A 127 17.03 -0.58 8.56
C HIS A 127 17.57 0.74 8.01
N GLY A 128 18.54 1.34 8.73
CA GLY A 128 19.23 2.55 8.28
C GLY A 128 18.29 3.74 8.09
N HIS A 129 18.17 4.23 6.84
CA HIS A 129 17.29 5.34 6.49
C HIS A 129 15.79 4.96 6.52
N TYR A 130 15.48 3.68 6.34
CA TYR A 130 14.11 3.18 6.28
C TYR A 130 13.69 2.80 7.71
N GLN A 131 12.87 3.64 8.35
CA GLN A 131 12.35 3.45 9.71
C GLN A 131 10.87 3.81 9.74
#